data_AF-A0A2T4WCC3-F1
#
_entry.id   AF-A0A2T4WCC3-F1
#
_cell.length_a   1.000
_cell.length_b   1.000
_cell.length_c   1.000
_cell.angle_alpha   90.00
_cell.angle_beta   90.00
_cell.angle_gamma   90.00
#
_symmetry.space_group_name_H-M   'P 1'
#
loop_
_entity.id
_entity.type
_entity.pdbx_description
1 polymer ?
#
loop_
_entity_poly.entity_id
_entity_poly.type
_entity_poly.pdbx_seq_one_letter_code
_entity_poly.pdbx_strand_id
1 'polypeptide(L)'
;MNDYLHDTIPNLKPYNHDHHHDSIFINKQWVLVNGISKKKSVYTFKEGNILEIARKDTVIETSWTLNFQNIFSIETEDGLITVKAYFKDNDILVLNNQDKEEFALYINTSNHSEELNSVDDIQSFLK
;
A
#
# COMPACT_ATOMS: atom_id res chain seq x y z
N MET A 1 -18.30 -8.61 -11.43
CA MET A 1 -18.54 -7.25 -10.88
C MET A 1 -17.20 -6.80 -10.32
N ASN A 2 -16.58 -5.84 -11.02
CA ASN A 2 -15.26 -5.23 -10.83
C ASN A 2 -14.05 -6.17 -10.75
N ASP A 3 -13.79 -6.88 -11.85
CA ASP A 3 -12.53 -7.59 -12.10
C ASP A 3 -11.39 -6.65 -12.53
N TYR A 4 -11.61 -5.34 -12.68
CA TYR A 4 -10.61 -4.38 -13.16
C TYR A 4 -9.24 -4.53 -12.48
N LEU A 5 -9.24 -4.78 -11.16
CA LEU A 5 -8.02 -5.02 -10.41
C LEU A 5 -7.31 -6.31 -10.81
N HIS A 6 -8.05 -7.41 -10.94
CA HIS A 6 -7.51 -8.73 -11.26
C HIS A 6 -7.14 -8.86 -12.75
N ASP A 7 -7.85 -8.13 -13.62
CA ASP A 7 -7.53 -7.95 -15.04
C ASP A 7 -6.24 -7.14 -15.21
N THR A 8 -6.06 -6.08 -14.41
CA THR A 8 -4.87 -5.22 -14.46
C THR A 8 -3.65 -5.88 -13.81
N ILE A 9 -3.84 -6.58 -12.68
CA ILE A 9 -2.77 -7.24 -11.92
C ILE A 9 -3.18 -8.68 -11.65
N PRO A 10 -2.78 -9.64 -12.50
CA PRO A 10 -3.11 -11.03 -12.30
C PRO A 10 -2.37 -11.61 -11.09
N ASN A 11 -2.93 -12.68 -10.51
CA ASN A 11 -2.36 -13.44 -9.38
C ASN A 11 -2.26 -12.69 -8.03
N LEU A 12 -3.10 -11.69 -7.82
CA LEU A 12 -3.23 -11.04 -6.51
C LEU A 12 -3.77 -11.99 -5.44
N LYS A 13 -3.11 -12.02 -4.30
CA LYS A 13 -3.54 -12.75 -3.10
C LYS A 13 -4.16 -11.79 -2.11
N PRO A 14 -5.34 -12.08 -1.53
CA PRO A 14 -5.93 -11.20 -0.52
C PRO A 14 -5.02 -11.12 0.72
N TYR A 15 -5.03 -9.96 1.38
CA TYR A 15 -4.40 -9.79 2.68
C TYR A 15 -4.95 -10.81 3.69
N ASN A 16 -4.07 -11.43 4.46
CA ASN A 16 -4.40 -12.36 5.51
C ASN A 16 -3.67 -11.92 6.78
N HIS A 17 -4.44 -11.49 7.79
CA HIS A 17 -3.90 -10.98 9.04
C HIS A 17 -2.98 -12.01 9.73
N ASP A 18 -3.39 -13.27 9.83
CA ASP A 18 -2.62 -14.33 10.51
C ASP A 18 -1.25 -14.60 9.88
N HIS A 19 -1.08 -14.33 8.58
CA HIS A 19 0.17 -14.63 7.87
C HIS A 19 1.01 -13.39 7.55
N HIS A 20 0.36 -12.26 7.27
CA HIS A 20 1.02 -11.09 6.70
C HIS A 20 1.24 -9.95 7.69
N HIS A 21 0.41 -9.83 8.74
CA HIS A 21 0.39 -8.67 9.64
C HIS A 21 1.77 -8.37 10.25
N ASP A 22 2.28 -9.26 11.09
CA ASP A 22 3.54 -9.05 11.82
C ASP A 22 4.79 -9.29 10.97
N SER A 23 4.67 -10.08 9.90
CA SER A 23 5.85 -10.57 9.16
C SER A 23 6.28 -9.62 8.03
N ILE A 24 5.31 -9.14 7.24
CA ILE A 24 5.59 -8.38 6.01
C ILE A 24 4.88 -7.03 5.92
N PHE A 25 3.88 -6.75 6.76
CA PHE A 25 3.04 -5.55 6.63
C PHE A 25 3.40 -4.45 7.62
N ILE A 26 3.44 -4.77 8.92
CA ILE A 26 3.69 -3.80 10.00
C ILE A 26 5.17 -3.40 10.06
N ASN A 27 5.40 -2.12 10.36
CA ASN A 27 6.72 -1.48 10.45
C ASN A 27 7.56 -1.63 9.17
N LYS A 28 6.91 -1.80 8.02
CA LYS A 28 7.54 -1.83 6.70
C LYS A 28 7.25 -0.54 5.92
N GLN A 29 8.22 -0.15 5.09
CA GLN A 29 8.16 1.02 4.21
C GLN A 29 7.56 0.65 2.85
N TRP A 30 6.37 1.17 2.60
CA TRP A 30 5.59 0.96 1.39
C TRP A 30 5.61 2.21 0.52
N VAL A 31 6.37 2.18 -0.58
CA VAL A 31 6.47 3.32 -1.49
C VAL A 31 5.29 3.29 -2.47
N LEU A 32 4.51 4.38 -2.50
CA LEU A 32 3.38 4.51 -3.42
C LEU A 32 3.89 4.71 -4.86
N VAL A 33 3.61 3.73 -5.72
CA VAL A 33 4.03 3.68 -7.11
C VAL A 33 3.12 4.50 -8.02
N ASN A 34 1.79 4.37 -7.87
CA ASN A 34 0.84 5.06 -8.76
C ASN A 34 0.94 6.60 -8.67
N GLY A 35 1.50 7.12 -7.57
CA GLY A 35 1.70 8.56 -7.33
C GLY A 35 3.14 9.05 -7.46
N ILE A 36 4.12 8.15 -7.67
CA ILE A 36 5.55 8.48 -7.61
C ILE A 36 5.96 9.51 -8.67
N SER A 37 5.31 9.50 -9.84
CA SER A 37 5.54 10.42 -10.95
C SER A 37 5.22 11.88 -10.59
N LYS A 38 4.34 12.09 -9.61
CA LYS A 38 4.01 13.41 -9.07
C LYS A 38 4.82 13.71 -7.82
N LYS A 39 4.79 12.81 -6.83
CA LYS A 39 5.49 12.99 -5.55
C LYS A 39 5.70 11.63 -4.86
N LYS A 40 6.96 11.29 -4.57
CA LYS A 40 7.31 10.14 -3.72
C LYS A 40 6.64 10.28 -2.35
N SER A 41 5.86 9.26 -2.00
CA SER A 41 5.20 9.14 -0.71
C SER A 41 5.44 7.72 -0.19
N VAL A 42 5.94 7.62 1.03
CA VAL A 42 6.25 6.36 1.70
C VAL A 42 5.25 6.19 2.84
N TYR A 43 4.60 5.04 2.87
CA TYR A 43 3.58 4.69 3.85
C TYR A 43 4.17 3.64 4.78
N THR A 44 4.07 3.87 6.08
CA THR A 44 4.55 2.97 7.12
C THR A 44 3.40 2.65 8.06
N PHE A 45 2.87 1.44 7.97
CA PHE A 45 1.86 0.95 8.90
C PHE A 45 2.54 0.54 10.20
N LYS A 46 2.49 1.39 11.22
CA LYS A 46 3.09 1.15 12.53
C LYS A 46 2.14 0.35 13.43
N GLU A 47 2.71 -0.26 14.46
CA GLU A 47 1.94 -0.85 15.56
C GLU A 47 1.06 0.22 16.23
N GLY A 48 -0.07 -0.22 16.79
CA GLY A 48 -1.03 0.68 17.44
C GLY A 48 -1.94 1.43 16.47
N ASN A 49 -2.17 0.89 15.26
CA ASN A 49 -3.12 1.42 14.28
C ASN A 49 -2.73 2.81 13.72
N ILE A 50 -1.42 3.11 13.72
CA ILE A 50 -0.86 4.36 13.21
C ILE A 50 -0.34 4.14 11.80
N LEU A 51 -0.71 5.01 10.87
CA LEU A 51 -0.21 5.07 9.50
C LEU A 51 0.62 6.35 9.37
N GLU A 52 1.93 6.18 9.23
CA GLU A 52 2.82 7.28 8.92
C GLU A 52 2.96 7.41 7.40
N ILE A 53 2.82 8.62 6.89
CA ILE A 53 2.94 8.96 5.47
C ILE A 53 4.07 9.98 5.35
N ALA A 54 5.26 9.49 5.02
CA ALA A 54 6.42 10.31 4.77
C ALA A 54 6.43 10.78 3.31
N ARG A 55 6.39 12.10 3.13
CA ARG A 55 6.59 12.78 1.84
C ARG A 55 7.90 13.54 1.91
N LYS A 56 8.43 13.95 0.75
CA LYS A 56 9.74 14.63 0.61
C LYS A 56 10.04 15.72 1.67
N ASP A 57 9.02 16.48 2.09
CA ASP A 57 9.19 17.64 2.99
C ASP A 57 8.29 17.58 4.24
N THR A 58 7.49 16.52 4.41
CA THR A 58 6.54 16.43 5.52
C THR A 58 6.23 14.98 5.89
N VAL A 59 6.02 14.73 7.16
CA VAL A 59 5.55 13.44 7.69
C VAL A 59 4.19 13.67 8.30
N ILE A 60 3.21 12.90 7.83
CA ILE A 60 1.83 12.96 8.31
C ILE A 60 1.55 11.64 9.02
N GLU A 61 1.06 11.71 10.25
CA GLU A 61 0.59 10.53 10.97
C GLU A 61 -0.93 10.54 10.98
N THR A 62 -1.52 9.43 10.57
CA THR A 62 -2.97 9.20 10.59
C THR A 62 -3.29 7.84 11.21
N SER A 63 -4.56 7.53 11.37
CA SER A 63 -5.03 6.28 11.93
C SER A 63 -5.53 5.34 10.83
N TRP A 64 -5.32 4.04 11.01
CA TRP A 64 -5.92 3.02 10.18
C TRP A 64 -6.50 1.90 11.04
N THR A 65 -7.54 1.24 10.59
CA THR A 65 -8.12 0.09 11.29
C THR A 65 -8.35 -1.05 10.32
N LEU A 66 -8.19 -2.29 10.79
CA LEU A 66 -8.53 -3.50 10.04
C LEU A 66 -9.81 -4.10 10.61
N ASN A 67 -10.79 -4.35 9.77
CA ASN A 67 -11.99 -5.08 10.18
C ASN A 67 -11.86 -6.59 9.95
N PHE A 68 -12.80 -7.36 10.51
CA PHE A 68 -12.84 -8.83 10.40
C PHE A 68 -12.97 -9.37 8.96
N GLN A 69 -13.25 -8.51 7.98
CA GLN A 69 -13.34 -8.87 6.55
C GLN A 69 -12.05 -8.53 5.79
N ASN A 70 -10.95 -8.23 6.47
CA ASN A 70 -9.68 -7.77 5.90
C ASN A 70 -9.83 -6.45 5.09
N ILE A 71 -10.78 -5.60 5.48
CA ILE A 71 -10.95 -4.26 4.91
C ILE A 71 -10.25 -3.26 5.84
N PHE A 72 -9.35 -2.48 5.25
CA PHE A 72 -8.65 -1.40 5.90
C PHE A 72 -9.49 -0.13 5.82
N SER A 73 -9.69 0.53 6.94
CA SER A 73 -10.30 1.86 7.00
C SER A 73 -9.21 2.85 7.36
N ILE A 74 -8.89 3.77 6.45
CA ILE A 74 -7.81 4.75 6.61
C ILE A 74 -8.46 6.12 6.82
N GLU A 75 -8.07 6.79 7.89
CA GLU A 75 -8.49 8.17 8.13
C GLU A 75 -7.64 9.11 7.26
N THR A 76 -8.29 9.95 6.47
CA THR A 76 -7.63 10.95 5.62
C THR A 76 -8.20 12.32 5.91
N GLU A 77 -7.56 13.39 5.43
CA GLU A 77 -8.06 14.77 5.58
C GLU A 77 -9.46 14.93 4.96
N ASP A 78 -9.77 14.16 3.91
CA ASP A 78 -11.06 14.13 3.23
C ASP A 78 -12.10 13.20 3.90
N GLY A 79 -11.72 12.52 4.99
CA GLY A 79 -12.58 11.59 5.73
C GLY A 79 -12.07 10.14 5.74
N LEU A 80 -12.90 9.23 6.23
CA LEU A 80 -12.59 7.80 6.30
C LEU A 80 -12.79 7.16 4.93
N ILE A 81 -11.75 6.50 4.42
CA ILE A 81 -11.83 5.70 3.19
C ILE A 81 -11.70 4.22 3.52
N THR A 82 -12.39 3.37 2.75
CA THR A 82 -12.28 1.91 2.91
C THR A 82 -11.57 1.27 1.72
N VAL A 83 -10.56 0.46 2.01
CA VAL A 83 -9.72 -0.18 0.99
C VAL A 83 -9.50 -1.66 1.33
N LYS A 84 -9.44 -2.51 0.30
CA LYS A 84 -9.04 -3.91 0.44
C LYS A 84 -7.58 -4.07 0.04
N ALA A 85 -6.81 -4.72 0.90
CA ALA A 85 -5.40 -4.99 0.62
C ALA A 85 -5.22 -6.35 -0.07
N TYR A 86 -4.32 -6.35 -1.05
CA TYR A 86 -3.89 -7.53 -1.80
C TYR A 86 -2.37 -7.53 -1.92
N PHE A 87 -1.75 -8.69 -1.95
CA PHE A 87 -0.32 -8.85 -2.19
C PHE A 87 -0.06 -9.53 -3.53
N LYS A 88 1.02 -9.11 -4.18
CA LYS A 88 1.65 -9.83 -5.28
C LYS A 88 3.10 -10.12 -4.88
N ASP A 89 3.45 -11.41 -4.87
CA ASP A 89 4.81 -11.91 -4.59
C ASP A 89 5.45 -11.34 -3.30
N ASN A 90 4.65 -11.01 -2.28
CA ASN A 90 5.03 -10.46 -0.97
C ASN A 90 5.72 -9.07 -0.94
N ASP A 91 6.32 -8.63 -2.04
CA ASP A 91 6.99 -7.32 -2.12
C ASP A 91 6.07 -6.21 -2.65
N ILE A 92 4.93 -6.58 -3.25
CA ILE A 92 3.97 -5.62 -3.80
C ILE A 92 2.68 -5.69 -2.99
N LEU A 93 2.26 -4.55 -2.46
CA LEU A 93 0.97 -4.36 -1.79
C LEU A 93 0.07 -3.52 -2.69
N VAL A 94 -1.19 -3.93 -2.85
CA VAL A 94 -2.18 -3.21 -3.63
C VAL A 94 -3.38 -2.92 -2.76
N LEU A 95 -3.72 -1.65 -2.59
CA LEU A 95 -4.90 -1.20 -1.86
C LEU A 95 -5.97 -0.80 -2.88
N ASN A 96 -7.03 -1.58 -2.97
CA ASN A 96 -8.16 -1.33 -3.85
C ASN A 96 -9.25 -0.56 -3.10
N ASN A 97 -9.58 0.65 -3.57
CA ASN A 97 -10.64 1.44 -2.98
C ASN A 97 -11.99 0.73 -3.16
N GLN A 98 -12.80 0.65 -2.11
CA GLN A 98 -14.12 0.02 -2.19
C GLN A 98 -15.21 1.00 -2.64
N ASP A 99 -14.99 2.30 -2.42
CA ASP A 99 -15.92 3.37 -2.73
C ASP A 99 -15.68 3.98 -4.13
N LYS A 100 -14.49 3.76 -4.71
CA LYS A 100 -14.06 4.28 -6.03
C LYS A 100 -13.38 3.19 -6.85
N GLU A 101 -13.49 3.26 -8.17
CA GLU A 101 -12.79 2.35 -9.10
C GLU A 101 -11.30 2.75 -9.26
N GLU A 102 -10.61 2.86 -8.15
CA GLU A 102 -9.22 3.29 -8.06
C GLU A 102 -8.44 2.36 -7.13
N PHE A 103 -7.21 2.04 -7.50
CA PHE A 103 -6.30 1.29 -6.64
C PHE A 103 -4.96 2.01 -6.49
N ALA A 104 -4.33 1.80 -5.37
CA ALA A 104 -2.99 2.28 -5.06
C ALA A 104 -2.04 1.09 -4.98
N LEU A 105 -0.96 1.13 -5.77
CA LEU A 105 0.09 0.12 -5.75
C LEU A 105 1.27 0.60 -4.93
N TYR A 106 1.80 -0.28 -4.11
CA TYR A 106 2.90 -0.01 -3.21
C TYR A 106 3.95 -1.11 -3.35
N ILE A 107 5.22 -0.71 -3.25
CA ILE A 107 6.34 -1.65 -3.21
C ILE A 107 7.04 -1.55 -1.87
N ASN A 108 7.34 -2.71 -1.28
CA ASN A 108 8.12 -2.81 -0.06
C ASN A 108 9.59 -2.48 -0.36
N THR A 109 10.10 -1.44 0.26
CA THR A 109 11.52 -1.05 0.13
C THR A 109 12.34 -1.39 1.37
N SER A 110 11.72 -1.98 2.41
CA SER A 110 12.40 -2.28 3.67
C SER A 110 13.52 -3.32 3.53
N ASN A 111 13.40 -4.22 2.55
CA ASN A 111 14.39 -5.27 2.26
C ASN A 111 15.27 -4.95 1.04
N HIS A 112 14.97 -3.87 0.32
CA HIS A 112 15.67 -3.50 -0.91
C HIS A 112 16.53 -2.28 -0.68
N SER A 113 17.83 -2.41 -0.95
CA SER A 113 18.79 -1.31 -0.89
C SER A 113 18.54 -0.23 -1.95
N GLU A 114 17.71 -0.55 -2.96
CA GLU A 114 17.41 0.32 -4.09
C GLU A 114 16.24 1.24 -3.74
N GLU A 115 16.50 2.55 -3.72
CA GLU A 115 15.47 3.54 -3.50
C GLU A 115 14.60 3.72 -4.74
N LEU A 116 13.30 3.42 -4.61
CA LEU A 116 12.32 3.74 -5.65
C LEU A 116 12.03 5.25 -5.62
N ASN A 117 12.59 5.98 -6.58
CA ASN A 117 12.45 7.43 -6.70
C ASN A 117 11.68 7.87 -7.95
N SER A 118 11.66 7.03 -8.98
CA SER A 118 11.08 7.32 -10.30
C SER A 118 10.34 6.12 -10.89
N VAL A 119 9.56 6.38 -11.95
CA VAL A 119 8.86 5.34 -12.71
C VAL A 119 9.84 4.35 -13.34
N ASP A 120 11.02 4.82 -13.79
CA ASP A 120 12.09 3.97 -14.32
C ASP A 120 12.63 2.96 -13.28
N ASP A 121 12.73 3.36 -12.00
CA ASP A 121 13.15 2.46 -10.92
C ASP A 121 12.13 1.33 -10.72
N ILE A 122 10.85 1.66 -10.81
CA ILE A 122 9.75 0.69 -10.70
C ILE A 122 9.74 -0.27 -11.89
N GLN A 123 9.95 0.25 -13.10
CA GLN A 123 10.06 -0.61 -14.27
C GLN A 123 11.23 -1.57 -14.16
N SER A 124 12.33 -1.15 -13.54
CA SER A 124 13.49 -1.99 -13.28
C SER A 124 13.20 -3.04 -12.20
N PHE A 125 12.44 -2.69 -11.17
CA PHE A 125 12.01 -3.60 -10.11
C PHE A 125 11.03 -4.69 -10.60
N LEU A 126 10.15 -4.33 -11.53
CA LEU A 126 9.13 -5.25 -12.07
C LEU A 126 9.63 -6.12 -13.24
N LYS A 127 10.87 -5.91 -13.69
CA LYS A 127 11.46 -6.58 -14.86
C LYS A 127 12.00 -7.96 -14.52
#